data_AF-A0AAF1K9F4-F1
#
_entry.id   AF-A0AAF1K9F4-F1
#
_cell.length_a   1.000
_cell.length_b   1.000
_cell.length_c   1.000
_cell.angle_alpha   90.00
_cell.angle_beta   90.00
_cell.angle_gamma   90.00
#
_symmetry.space_group_name_H-M   'P 1'
#
loop_
_entity.id
_entity.type
_entity.pdbx_description
1 polymer ?
#
loop_
_entity_poly.entity_id
_entity_poly.type
_entity_poly.pdbx_seq_one_letter_code
_entity_poly.pdbx_strand_id
1 'polypeptide(L)'
;MPNPIFTNAIKHPEDAGVGVWRRRIPFGQAGFGTNGVPVVNLEKGCIVLRAYVRIPTAFNAGTTNVLTLGTAAVPDSLVTSANAAPAATGFKQGTGVDIGTELANDTQFYAKFTQTGTPATAGEAEFIVEFCNPRNWAHYGSRSQG
;
A
#
# COMPACT_ATOMS: atom_id res chain seq x y z
N MET A 1 -10.52 -14.30 33.92
CA MET A 1 -11.04 -12.93 34.24
C MET A 1 -11.79 -12.39 33.03
N PRO A 2 -12.70 -11.39 33.13
CA PRO A 2 -13.34 -10.80 31.95
C PRO A 2 -12.26 -10.27 31.00
N ASN A 3 -12.37 -10.58 29.70
CA ASN A 3 -11.35 -10.18 28.72
C ASN A 3 -11.17 -8.65 28.79
N PRO A 4 -9.96 -8.14 29.06
CA PRO A 4 -9.71 -6.71 29.26
C PRO A 4 -10.07 -5.84 28.05
N ILE A 5 -10.33 -6.44 26.89
CA ILE A 5 -10.89 -5.76 25.71
C ILE A 5 -12.29 -5.15 25.96
N PHE A 6 -13.07 -5.71 26.90
CA PHE A 6 -14.41 -5.24 27.24
C PHE A 6 -14.44 -4.34 28.49
N THR A 7 -13.31 -4.18 29.19
CA THR A 7 -13.25 -3.41 30.45
C THR A 7 -12.33 -2.20 30.38
N ASN A 8 -11.43 -2.12 29.39
CA ASN A 8 -10.68 -0.90 29.04
C ASN A 8 -11.05 -0.47 27.62
N ALA A 9 -11.92 0.54 27.50
CA ALA A 9 -12.18 1.21 26.23
C ALA A 9 -10.86 1.70 25.59
N ILE A 10 -10.81 1.78 24.26
CA ILE A 10 -9.70 2.42 23.53
C ILE A 10 -9.51 3.82 24.12
N LYS A 11 -8.44 4.05 24.89
CA LYS A 11 -8.24 5.33 25.59
C LYS A 11 -7.58 6.38 24.70
N HIS A 12 -6.78 5.96 23.72
CA HIS A 12 -6.11 6.86 22.77
C HIS A 12 -6.07 6.27 21.35
N PRO A 13 -6.13 7.12 20.31
CA PRO A 13 -6.11 6.71 18.90
C PRO A 13 -4.81 5.98 18.49
N GLU A 14 -3.76 6.04 19.28
CA GLU A 14 -2.51 5.29 19.07
C GLU A 14 -2.55 3.82 19.56
N ASP A 15 -3.51 3.41 20.41
CA ASP A 15 -3.58 2.06 21.00
C ASP A 15 -4.19 0.97 20.08
N ALA A 16 -4.79 1.39 18.96
CA ALA A 16 -5.26 0.59 17.83
C ALA A 16 -5.57 1.58 16.69
N GLY A 17 -4.54 2.25 16.20
CA GLY A 17 -4.70 3.35 15.27
C GLY A 17 -4.94 2.90 13.83
N VAL A 18 -5.97 3.45 13.20
CA VAL A 18 -6.03 3.50 11.73
C VAL A 18 -5.03 4.56 11.28
N GLY A 19 -4.00 4.13 10.57
CA GLY A 19 -3.01 4.97 9.93
C GLY A 19 -3.33 5.19 8.46
N VAL A 20 -2.87 6.31 7.92
CA VAL A 20 -2.83 6.53 6.48
C VAL A 20 -1.45 6.97 6.07
N TRP A 21 -0.92 6.34 5.03
CA TRP A 21 0.31 6.77 4.38
C TRP A 21 0.00 7.28 2.97
N ARG A 22 0.64 8.38 2.59
CA ARG A 22 0.46 9.00 1.27
C ARG A 22 1.82 9.34 0.68
N ARG A 23 2.08 8.91 -0.55
CA ARG A 23 3.31 9.23 -1.28
C ARG A 23 3.05 9.55 -2.75
N ARG A 24 3.61 10.67 -3.21
CA ARG A 24 3.62 11.07 -4.62
C ARG A 24 4.91 10.62 -5.30
N ILE A 25 4.79 10.14 -6.55
CA ILE A 25 5.87 9.61 -7.36
C ILE A 25 5.71 10.12 -8.80
N PRO A 26 6.63 10.98 -9.29
CA PRO A 26 6.67 11.39 -10.68
C PRO A 26 7.32 10.30 -11.56
N PHE A 27 7.02 10.29 -12.86
CA PHE A 27 7.56 9.31 -13.83
C PHE A 27 9.09 9.25 -13.85
N GLY A 28 9.78 10.40 -13.70
CA GLY A 28 11.25 10.47 -13.68
C GLY A 28 11.91 10.01 -12.38
N GLN A 29 11.16 9.47 -11.42
CA GLN A 29 11.72 9.00 -10.14
C GLN A 29 12.70 7.84 -10.36
N ALA A 30 13.91 7.97 -9.80
CA ALA A 30 14.93 6.93 -9.87
C ALA A 30 14.40 5.59 -9.31
N GLY A 31 14.59 4.50 -10.06
CA GLY A 31 14.18 3.15 -9.69
C GLY A 31 12.73 2.78 -10.03
N PHE A 32 11.90 3.72 -10.51
CA PHE A 32 10.46 3.47 -10.71
C PHE A 32 10.15 2.36 -11.73
N GLY A 33 10.98 2.23 -12.76
CA GLY A 33 10.85 1.15 -13.77
C GLY A 33 11.67 -0.10 -13.53
N THR A 34 12.59 -0.11 -12.56
CA THR A 34 13.47 -1.25 -12.30
C THR A 34 13.04 -1.98 -11.03
N ASN A 35 13.47 -1.47 -9.88
CA ASN A 35 13.25 -2.08 -8.57
C ASN A 35 11.91 -1.64 -7.93
N GLY A 36 11.26 -0.62 -8.48
CA GLY A 36 10.14 0.06 -7.85
C GLY A 36 10.62 1.09 -6.83
N VAL A 37 9.71 1.98 -6.45
CA VAL A 37 9.95 3.04 -5.47
C VAL A 37 9.19 2.66 -4.20
N PRO A 38 9.84 2.56 -3.04
CA PRO A 38 9.16 2.18 -1.80
C PRO A 38 8.08 3.23 -1.47
N VAL A 39 6.87 2.79 -1.19
CA VAL A 39 5.76 3.66 -0.80
C VAL A 39 5.67 3.70 0.71
N VAL A 40 5.41 2.56 1.34
CA VAL A 40 5.22 2.42 2.79
C VAL A 40 5.86 1.11 3.26
N ASN A 41 6.32 1.08 4.51
CA ASN A 41 6.73 -0.14 5.19
C ASN A 41 5.79 -0.33 6.38
N LEU A 42 5.10 -1.48 6.44
CA LEU A 42 4.15 -1.80 7.49
C LEU A 42 4.70 -2.94 8.34
N GLU A 43 4.49 -2.86 9.65
CA GLU A 43 4.92 -3.91 10.58
C GLU A 43 4.08 -5.18 10.41
N LYS A 44 4.66 -6.31 10.82
CA LYS A 44 3.95 -7.57 11.00
C LYS A 44 2.68 -7.36 11.84
N GLY A 45 1.57 -7.96 11.43
CA GLY A 45 0.28 -7.86 12.10
C GLY A 45 -0.59 -6.69 11.64
N CYS A 46 -0.07 -5.80 10.79
CA CYS A 46 -0.91 -4.78 10.16
C CYS A 46 -1.93 -5.43 9.23
N ILE A 47 -3.10 -4.82 9.11
CA ILE A 47 -4.07 -5.13 8.06
C ILE A 47 -4.22 -3.88 7.19
N VAL A 48 -3.96 -4.03 5.89
CA VAL A 48 -4.24 -2.96 4.93
C VAL A 48 -5.75 -2.90 4.70
N LEU A 49 -6.37 -1.78 5.06
CA LEU A 49 -7.81 -1.61 4.93
C LEU A 49 -8.20 -1.19 3.52
N ARG A 50 -7.44 -0.24 2.94
CA ARG A 50 -7.68 0.32 1.61
C ARG A 50 -6.38 0.76 0.96
N ALA A 51 -6.31 0.63 -0.35
CA ALA A 51 -5.23 1.21 -1.15
C ALA A 51 -5.82 1.98 -2.33
N TYR A 52 -5.20 3.10 -2.67
CA TYR A 52 -5.63 3.97 -3.75
C TYR A 52 -4.44 4.45 -4.57
N VAL A 53 -4.74 4.79 -5.82
CA VAL A 53 -3.86 5.58 -6.67
C VAL A 53 -4.63 6.77 -7.23
N ARG A 54 -4.09 7.96 -7.02
CA ARG A 54 -4.53 9.20 -7.68
C ARG A 54 -3.52 9.53 -8.78
N ILE A 55 -3.99 9.64 -10.01
CA ILE A 55 -3.16 9.97 -11.18
C ILE A 55 -3.51 11.39 -11.62
N PRO A 56 -2.78 12.42 -11.15
CA PRO A 56 -2.96 13.79 -11.62
C PRO A 56 -2.46 14.01 -13.05
N THR A 57 -1.41 13.30 -13.47
CA THR A 57 -0.84 13.38 -14.83
C THR A 57 -0.74 11.97 -15.39
N ALA A 58 -1.40 11.73 -16.53
CA ALA A 58 -1.40 10.42 -17.18
C ALA A 58 0.00 10.02 -17.65
N PHE A 59 0.29 8.72 -17.56
CA PHE A 59 1.47 8.11 -18.16
C PHE A 59 1.16 7.79 -19.63
N ASN A 60 2.12 8.10 -20.51
CA ASN A 60 1.94 8.06 -21.96
C ASN A 60 2.90 7.08 -22.66
N ALA A 61 3.22 5.95 -22.03
CA ALA A 61 4.02 4.90 -22.67
C ALA A 61 3.25 4.25 -23.83
N GLY A 62 3.98 3.88 -24.89
CA GLY A 62 3.37 3.45 -26.16
C GLY A 62 2.68 2.09 -26.12
N THR A 63 3.37 1.04 -25.63
CA THR A 63 2.85 -0.34 -25.68
C THR A 63 2.50 -0.84 -24.29
N THR A 64 3.49 -1.22 -23.48
CA THR A 64 3.24 -1.50 -22.07
C THR A 64 3.19 -0.17 -21.33
N ASN A 65 2.10 0.06 -20.61
CA ASN A 65 1.89 1.23 -19.76
C ASN A 65 1.25 0.75 -18.45
N VAL A 66 2.08 0.14 -17.59
CA VAL A 66 1.62 -0.61 -16.43
C VAL A 66 2.10 0.06 -15.15
N LEU A 67 1.15 0.44 -14.30
CA LEU A 67 1.42 1.00 -12.98
C LEU A 67 0.83 0.07 -11.92
N THR A 68 1.60 -0.25 -10.89
CA THR A 68 1.19 -1.19 -9.84
C THR A 68 1.68 -0.73 -8.47
N LEU A 69 0.99 -1.17 -7.42
CA LEU A 69 1.42 -1.05 -6.02
C LEU A 69 1.30 -2.42 -5.35
N GLY A 70 2.38 -2.89 -4.76
CA GLY A 70 2.41 -4.20 -4.12
C GLY A 70 3.79 -4.51 -3.55
N THR A 71 4.02 -5.76 -3.17
CA THR A 71 5.33 -6.21 -2.68
C THR A 71 6.29 -6.47 -3.84
N ALA A 72 7.57 -6.69 -3.56
CA ALA A 72 8.54 -7.07 -4.60
C ALA A 72 8.19 -8.42 -5.26
N ALA A 73 7.59 -9.35 -4.51
CA ALA A 73 7.20 -10.67 -5.00
C ALA A 73 5.84 -10.65 -5.72
N VAL A 74 4.91 -9.81 -5.28
CA VAL A 74 3.56 -9.66 -5.84
C VAL A 74 3.32 -8.17 -6.13
N PRO A 75 3.75 -7.66 -7.29
CA PRO A 75 3.78 -6.22 -7.58
C PRO A 75 2.42 -5.52 -7.57
N ASP A 76 1.33 -6.27 -7.74
CA ASP A 76 -0.05 -5.79 -7.78
C ASP A 76 -0.86 -6.14 -6.52
N SER A 77 -0.18 -6.50 -5.43
CA SER A 77 -0.85 -7.00 -4.22
C SER A 77 -1.72 -5.97 -3.49
N LEU A 78 -1.61 -4.67 -3.81
CA LEU A 78 -2.51 -3.62 -3.33
C LEU A 78 -3.30 -2.94 -4.46
N VAL A 79 -2.61 -2.42 -5.47
CA VAL A 79 -3.23 -1.77 -6.64
C VAL A 79 -2.77 -2.49 -7.89
N THR A 80 -3.73 -3.10 -8.60
CA THR A 80 -3.46 -3.80 -9.85
C THR A 80 -3.28 -2.82 -11.02
N SER A 81 -2.67 -3.31 -12.10
CA SER A 81 -2.51 -2.54 -13.34
C SER A 81 -3.85 -2.13 -13.95
N ALA A 82 -4.86 -3.00 -13.84
CA ALA A 82 -6.23 -2.74 -14.27
C ALA A 82 -6.89 -1.64 -13.43
N ASN A 83 -6.70 -1.66 -12.09
CA ASN A 83 -7.18 -0.59 -11.22
C ASN A 83 -6.50 0.75 -11.55
N ALA A 84 -5.17 0.73 -11.71
CA ALA A 84 -4.40 1.95 -11.91
C ALA A 84 -4.67 2.59 -13.27
N ALA A 85 -4.76 1.80 -14.34
CA ALA A 85 -5.05 2.27 -15.71
C ALA A 85 -4.34 3.61 -16.04
N PRO A 86 -2.99 3.61 -16.13
CA PRO A 86 -2.20 4.82 -15.92
C PRO A 86 -2.30 5.87 -17.04
N ALA A 87 -2.91 5.53 -18.17
CA ALA A 87 -3.25 6.48 -19.23
C ALA A 87 -4.45 7.40 -18.89
N ALA A 88 -5.22 7.09 -17.85
CA ALA A 88 -6.37 7.88 -17.44
C ALA A 88 -6.14 8.54 -16.08
N THR A 89 -6.37 9.85 -16.00
CA THR A 89 -6.31 10.60 -14.74
C THR A 89 -7.46 10.23 -13.81
N GLY A 90 -7.32 10.60 -12.53
CA GLY A 90 -8.38 10.45 -11.54
C GLY A 90 -7.97 9.65 -10.30
N PHE A 91 -8.95 9.41 -9.42
CA PHE A 91 -8.77 8.66 -8.18
C PHE A 91 -9.32 7.25 -8.33
N LYS A 92 -8.51 6.24 -8.00
CA LYS A 92 -8.81 4.83 -8.30
C LYS A 92 -8.51 3.97 -7.10
N GLN A 93 -9.39 3.01 -6.85
CA GLN A 93 -9.27 2.07 -5.73
C GLN A 93 -8.57 0.79 -6.18
N GLY A 94 -7.62 0.34 -5.36
CA GLY A 94 -6.97 -0.95 -5.50
C GLY A 94 -7.83 -2.10 -5.00
N THR A 95 -7.66 -3.26 -5.60
CA THR A 95 -8.36 -4.51 -5.25
C THR A 95 -7.40 -5.69 -5.13
N GLY A 96 -6.14 -5.42 -4.76
CA GLY A 96 -5.12 -6.45 -4.63
C GLY A 96 -5.33 -7.39 -3.44
N VAL A 97 -4.63 -8.52 -3.46
CA VAL A 97 -4.80 -9.65 -2.52
C VAL A 97 -4.39 -9.37 -1.07
N ASP A 98 -3.55 -8.35 -0.84
CA ASP A 98 -3.09 -8.00 0.52
C ASP A 98 -4.09 -7.06 1.24
N ILE A 99 -5.11 -6.53 0.54
CA ILE A 99 -6.17 -5.74 1.16
C ILE A 99 -7.07 -6.64 2.01
N GLY A 100 -7.21 -6.31 3.29
CA GLY A 100 -7.98 -7.07 4.27
C GLY A 100 -7.23 -8.28 4.85
N THR A 101 -5.98 -8.50 4.45
CA THR A 101 -5.14 -9.60 4.91
C THR A 101 -4.17 -9.10 5.99
N GLU A 102 -4.03 -9.85 7.08
CA GLU A 102 -3.03 -9.58 8.12
C GLU A 102 -1.63 -9.95 7.62
N LEU A 103 -0.68 -9.02 7.73
CA LEU A 103 0.68 -9.19 7.25
C LEU A 103 1.46 -10.15 8.16
N ALA A 104 1.98 -11.24 7.59
CA ALA A 104 2.73 -12.25 8.35
C ALA A 104 4.12 -11.78 8.79
N ASN A 105 4.69 -10.78 8.10
CA ASN A 105 6.03 -10.22 8.32
C ASN A 105 5.99 -8.70 8.13
N ASP A 106 7.06 -8.02 8.55
CA ASP A 106 7.30 -6.64 8.15
C ASP A 106 7.36 -6.57 6.62
N THR A 107 6.52 -5.72 6.03
CA THR A 107 6.26 -5.75 4.59
C THR A 107 6.40 -4.35 4.00
N GLN A 108 7.35 -4.23 3.06
CA GLN A 108 7.53 -3.02 2.27
C GLN A 108 6.77 -3.13 0.96
N PHE A 109 5.94 -2.11 0.69
CA PHE A 109 5.20 -1.97 -0.57
C PHE A 109 5.90 -0.97 -1.48
N TYR A 110 5.94 -1.29 -2.78
CA TYR A 110 6.60 -0.52 -3.82
C TYR A 110 5.62 -0.15 -4.91
N ALA A 111 5.72 1.08 -5.40
CA ALA A 111 5.11 1.47 -6.65
C ALA A 111 6.06 1.13 -7.80
N LYS A 112 5.55 0.49 -8.85
CA LYS A 112 6.35 0.14 -10.03
C LYS A 112 5.64 0.54 -11.31
N PHE A 113 6.40 1.17 -12.21
CA PHE A 113 5.95 1.57 -13.54
C PHE A 113 6.71 0.80 -14.61
N THR A 114 6.07 -0.17 -15.26
CA THR A 114 6.67 -0.97 -16.34
C THR A 114 6.21 -0.44 -17.68
N GLN A 115 7.15 -0.23 -18.60
CA GLN A 115 6.87 0.29 -19.93
C GLN A 115 7.68 -0.38 -21.04
N THR A 116 7.11 -0.37 -22.25
CA THR A 116 7.76 -0.80 -23.50
C THR A 116 7.24 0.04 -24.67
N GLY A 117 7.93 -0.01 -25.81
CA GLY A 117 7.62 0.82 -26.98
C GLY A 117 8.15 2.24 -26.78
N THR A 118 7.40 3.25 -27.25
CA THR A 118 7.75 4.66 -27.04
C THR A 118 7.83 4.96 -25.54
N PRO A 119 8.99 5.41 -25.03
CA PRO A 119 9.13 5.77 -23.62
C PRO A 119 8.14 6.86 -23.24
N ALA A 120 7.51 6.72 -22.07
CA ALA A 120 6.74 7.80 -21.49
C ALA A 120 7.63 9.05 -21.29
N THR A 121 7.02 10.20 -21.41
CA THR A 121 7.63 11.52 -21.17
C THR A 121 6.90 12.30 -20.08
N ALA A 122 5.75 11.80 -19.65
CA ALA A 122 4.91 12.36 -18.60
C ALA A 122 4.36 11.25 -17.71
N GLY A 123 3.93 11.64 -16.51
CA GLY A 123 3.28 10.76 -15.57
C GLY A 123 3.53 11.19 -14.13
N GLU A 124 2.49 11.18 -13.32
CA GLU A 124 2.58 11.35 -11.88
C GLU A 124 1.50 10.50 -11.22
N ALA A 125 1.88 9.76 -10.19
CA ALA A 125 0.97 8.96 -9.38
C ALA A 125 1.14 9.28 -7.91
N GLU A 126 0.04 9.25 -7.18
CA GLU A 126 -0.01 9.45 -5.74
C GLU A 126 -0.70 8.25 -5.11
N PHE A 127 0.06 7.48 -4.35
CA PHE A 127 -0.40 6.28 -3.68
C PHE A 127 -0.82 6.60 -2.25
N ILE A 128 -1.96 6.08 -1.84
CA ILE A 128 -2.52 6.23 -0.50
C ILE A 128 -2.83 4.84 0.03
N VAL A 129 -2.34 4.53 1.23
CA VAL A 129 -2.56 3.24 1.90
C VAL A 129 -3.13 3.51 3.28
N GLU A 130 -4.35 3.05 3.52
CA GLU A 130 -5.01 3.03 4.83
C GLU A 130 -4.78 1.67 5.45
N PHE A 131 -4.34 1.64 6.71
CA PHE A 131 -4.01 0.41 7.42
C PHE A 131 -4.40 0.54 8.89
N CYS A 132 -4.64 -0.59 9.54
CA CYS A 132 -4.72 -0.65 10.99
C CYS A 132 -3.52 -1.42 11.53
N ASN A 133 -2.85 -0.85 12.52
CA ASN A 133 -1.77 -1.52 13.22
C ASN A 133 -2.33 -2.64 14.11
N PRO A 134 -1.55 -3.72 14.33
CA PRO A 134 -1.90 -4.67 15.36
C PRO A 134 -1.91 -3.92 16.70
N ARG A 135 -3.00 -4.05 17.44
CA ARG A 135 -2.94 -3.74 18.88
C ARG A 135 -1.87 -4.65 19.49
N ASN A 136 -1.26 -4.22 20.59
CA ASN A 136 -0.15 -4.88 21.31
C ASN A 136 -0.33 -6.41 21.60
N TRP A 137 -1.49 -7.02 21.31
CA TRP A 137 -1.70 -8.48 21.32
C TRP A 137 -0.70 -9.25 20.44
N ALA A 138 -0.25 -8.71 19.31
CA ALA A 138 0.78 -9.35 18.47
C ALA A 138 2.19 -9.32 19.10
N HIS A 139 2.46 -8.41 20.05
CA HIS A 139 3.72 -8.33 20.81
C HIS A 139 3.65 -9.07 22.15
N TYR A 140 2.46 -9.49 22.62
CA TYR A 140 2.29 -10.23 23.87
C TYR A 140 2.48 -11.76 23.73
N GLY A 141 3.43 -12.21 22.90
CA GLY A 141 3.82 -13.62 22.83
C GLY A 141 4.37 -14.20 24.15
N SER A 142 4.57 -13.37 25.19
CA SER A 142 5.06 -13.78 26.51
C SER A 142 4.16 -13.39 27.69
N ARG A 143 3.01 -12.73 27.49
CA ARG A 143 2.08 -12.46 28.60
C ARG A 143 0.91 -13.41 28.52
N SER A 144 1.07 -14.55 29.21
CA SER A 144 0.00 -15.45 29.64
C SER A 144 -1.27 -14.66 29.92
N GLN A 145 -2.27 -14.77 29.04
CA GLN A 145 -3.61 -14.27 29.31
C GLN A 145 -4.27 -15.22 30.31
N GLY A 146 -4.03 -14.99 31.60
CA GLY A 146 -4.81 -15.55 32.71
C GLY A 146 -6.06 -14.72 33.02
#